data_AF-M2QVG5-F1
#
_entry.id   AF-M2QVG5-F1
#
_cell.length_a   1.000
_cell.length_b   1.000
_cell.length_c   1.000
_cell.angle_alpha   90.00
_cell.angle_beta   90.00
_cell.angle_gamma   90.00
#
_symmetry.space_group_name_H-M   'P 1'
#
loop_
_entity.id
_entity.type
_entity.pdbx_description
1 polymer ?
#
loop_
_entity_poly.entity_id
_entity_poly.type
_entity_poly.pdbx_seq_one_letter_code
_entity_poly.pdbx_strand_id
1 'polypeptide(L)'
;MMITDAESNMSSSAEPAEQVVMRSRLRLSPVDARVAQVISKLEDALRTSKESPHTGWFLRLWHSKQDSQNLARIRTSITDAIGDLEMQGGIAVQQLLSRLLETIKQEAHNRGDREVLEKLKRSHSASYTSRYIEEKAKLQPGTRERILEEVLAWASNPDQSQRIQIIYGPAGCGKSAIARAVCEALAKDESLGASFFFHQHDAECSDPYLVFPTIVYQLTNSRPNLVARIVSSIKQYTRHDQSQGITHQGQVLFLDLLRSSSGQQTPLVLVVDGVDECSRTS
;
A
#
# COMPACT_ATOMS: atom_id res chain seq x y z
N MET A 1 10.29 68.74 29.09
CA MET A 1 11.75 68.68 29.34
C MET A 1 12.16 67.22 29.23
N MET A 2 12.95 66.91 28.19
CA MET A 2 13.74 65.68 27.94
C MET A 2 12.96 64.34 27.79
N ILE A 3 12.85 63.80 26.57
CA ILE A 3 13.76 62.87 25.85
C ILE A 3 13.84 61.49 26.53
N THR A 4 13.32 60.45 25.84
CA THR A 4 14.11 59.31 25.32
C THR A 4 13.26 58.41 24.41
N ASP A 5 13.85 58.05 23.28
CA ASP A 5 13.43 57.11 22.23
C ASP A 5 13.34 55.65 22.70
N ALA A 6 12.57 54.82 21.98
CA ALA A 6 13.10 53.63 21.29
C ALA A 6 11.96 52.77 20.71
N GLU A 7 12.01 52.58 19.40
CA GLU A 7 11.33 51.54 18.65
C GLU A 7 11.77 50.14 19.10
N SER A 8 10.83 49.19 19.16
CA SER A 8 11.08 47.81 18.72
C SER A 8 9.75 47.11 18.46
N ASN A 9 9.34 47.16 17.20
CA ASN A 9 8.15 46.49 16.70
C ASN A 9 8.44 44.98 16.60
N MET A 10 7.84 44.21 17.51
CA MET A 10 7.92 42.75 17.54
C MET A 10 6.81 42.17 16.66
N SER A 11 7.08 42.05 15.35
CA SER A 11 6.23 41.27 14.43
C SER A 11 6.81 39.87 14.29
N SER A 12 6.35 38.98 15.17
CA SER A 12 6.50 37.53 15.02
C SER A 12 5.60 37.05 13.88
N SER A 13 6.17 36.83 12.69
CA SER A 13 5.52 36.04 11.64
C SER A 13 6.13 34.63 11.64
N ALA A 14 5.44 33.70 12.29
CA ALA A 14 5.77 32.28 12.20
C ALA A 14 5.57 31.80 10.76
N GLU A 15 6.64 31.27 10.14
CA GLU A 15 6.56 30.57 8.85
C GLU A 15 5.69 29.29 8.99
N PRO A 16 4.83 28.96 8.00
CA PRO A 16 4.00 27.78 8.06
C PRO A 16 4.83 26.50 7.86
N ALA A 17 4.50 25.47 8.65
CA ALA A 17 5.18 24.17 8.73
C ALA A 17 5.34 23.43 7.38
N GLU A 18 4.63 23.82 6.33
CA GLU A 18 4.77 23.24 4.99
C GLU A 18 6.09 23.62 4.29
N GLN A 19 6.69 24.79 4.57
CA GLN A 19 7.97 25.17 3.96
C GLN A 19 9.18 24.45 4.59
N VAL A 20 9.07 24.04 5.86
CA VAL A 20 10.12 23.28 6.58
C VAL A 20 10.14 21.81 6.14
N VAL A 21 8.97 21.25 5.82
CA VAL A 21 8.85 19.87 5.30
C VAL A 21 9.29 19.76 3.84
N MET A 22 9.17 20.85 3.06
CA MET A 22 9.65 20.88 1.67
C MET A 22 11.18 21.04 1.56
N ARG A 23 11.82 21.77 2.49
CA ARG A 23 13.29 21.91 2.54
C ARG A 23 14.02 20.67 3.05
N SER A 24 13.38 19.82 3.82
CA SER A 24 13.99 18.59 4.37
C SER A 24 14.00 17.40 3.41
N ARG A 25 13.38 17.52 2.22
CA ARG A 25 13.39 16.48 1.17
C ARG A 25 14.35 16.71 0.01
N LEU A 26 15.07 17.84 -0.02
CA LEU A 26 16.23 18.02 -0.89
C LEU A 26 17.47 17.50 -0.16
N ARG A 27 17.52 16.18 0.05
CA ARG A 27 18.82 15.53 0.27
C ARG A 27 19.62 15.79 -0.99
N LEU A 28 20.75 16.50 -0.83
CA LEU A 28 21.79 16.73 -1.82
C LEU A 28 21.82 15.57 -2.80
N SER A 29 21.52 15.86 -4.06
CA SER A 29 21.46 14.84 -5.08
C SER A 29 22.85 14.19 -5.19
N PRO A 30 22.97 12.95 -5.65
CA PRO A 30 24.26 12.33 -5.95
C PRO A 30 25.14 13.22 -6.85
N VAL A 31 24.54 14.13 -7.63
CA VAL A 31 25.21 15.08 -8.49
C VAL A 31 25.96 16.16 -7.69
N ASP A 32 25.42 16.64 -6.57
CA ASP A 32 26.03 17.72 -5.77
C ASP A 32 27.33 17.24 -5.09
N ALA A 33 27.31 16.02 -4.55
CA ALA A 33 28.51 15.38 -3.99
C ALA A 33 29.59 15.12 -5.05
N ARG A 34 29.19 14.89 -6.31
CA ARG A 34 30.10 14.59 -7.43
C ARG A 34 30.69 15.87 -8.03
N VAL A 35 29.91 16.95 -8.11
CA VAL A 35 30.41 18.29 -8.46
C VAL A 35 31.44 18.76 -7.44
N ALA A 36 31.19 18.54 -6.14
CA ALA A 36 32.15 18.85 -5.08
C ALA A 36 33.48 18.07 -5.23
N GLN A 37 33.43 16.81 -5.67
CA GLN A 37 34.63 15.99 -5.88
C GLN A 37 35.49 16.50 -7.06
N VAL A 38 34.85 16.95 -8.14
CA VAL A 38 35.54 17.53 -9.30
C VAL A 38 36.15 18.89 -8.94
N ILE A 39 35.41 19.73 -8.22
CA ILE A 39 35.91 21.03 -7.72
C ILE A 39 37.11 20.82 -6.81
N SER A 40 37.05 19.88 -5.87
CA SER A 40 38.17 19.58 -4.96
C SER A 40 39.44 19.14 -5.71
N LYS A 41 39.31 18.31 -6.75
CA LYS A 41 40.48 17.91 -7.56
C LYS A 41 41.06 19.05 -8.40
N LEU A 42 40.21 19.95 -8.90
CA LEU A 42 40.64 21.17 -9.59
C LEU A 42 41.33 22.14 -8.63
N GLU A 43 40.83 22.26 -7.41
CA GLU A 43 41.44 23.09 -6.36
C GLU A 43 42.80 22.55 -5.91
N ASP A 44 42.96 21.24 -5.75
CA ASP A 44 44.26 20.62 -5.42
C ASP A 44 45.29 20.81 -6.54
N ALA A 45 44.86 20.71 -7.80
CA ALA A 45 45.70 21.01 -8.97
C ALA A 45 46.08 22.51 -9.07
N LEU A 46 45.19 23.41 -8.63
CA LEU A 46 45.46 24.84 -8.57
C LEU A 46 46.32 25.25 -7.37
N ARG A 47 46.25 24.52 -6.25
CA ARG A 47 47.08 24.75 -5.04
C ARG A 47 48.52 24.34 -5.26
N THR A 48 48.76 23.19 -5.90
CA THR A 48 50.10 22.76 -6.31
C THR A 48 50.79 23.73 -7.28
N SER A 49 50.02 24.56 -7.99
CA SER A 49 50.54 25.61 -8.87
C SER A 49 50.93 26.92 -8.16
N LYS A 50 50.51 27.16 -6.90
CA LYS A 50 50.67 28.47 -6.22
C LYS A 50 51.92 28.60 -5.35
N GLU A 51 52.73 27.55 -5.19
CA GLU A 51 53.91 27.55 -4.31
C GLU A 51 55.22 28.05 -4.95
N SER A 52 55.19 28.79 -6.07
CA SER A 52 56.41 29.30 -6.72
C SER A 52 56.33 30.76 -7.19
N PRO A 53 57.10 31.71 -6.61
CA PRO A 53 56.87 33.15 -6.75
C PRO A 53 57.75 33.91 -7.77
N HIS A 54 58.04 33.36 -8.96
CA HIS A 54 58.75 34.10 -10.01
C HIS A 54 58.10 34.00 -11.40
N THR A 55 57.05 34.80 -11.61
CA THR A 55 56.08 34.77 -12.72
C THR A 55 56.62 35.06 -14.13
N GLY A 56 57.92 35.25 -14.34
CA GLY A 56 58.49 35.57 -15.67
C GLY A 56 59.18 34.41 -16.38
N TRP A 57 59.84 33.52 -15.64
CA TRP A 57 60.55 32.40 -16.25
C TRP A 57 59.64 31.17 -16.40
N PHE A 58 58.60 31.04 -15.56
CA PHE A 58 57.62 29.96 -15.64
C PHE A 58 56.80 29.97 -16.94
N LEU A 59 56.36 31.13 -17.46
CA LEU A 59 55.69 31.18 -18.78
C LEU A 59 56.64 30.81 -19.93
N ARG A 60 57.93 31.13 -19.82
CA ARG A 60 58.96 30.74 -20.80
C ARG A 60 59.32 29.25 -20.69
N LEU A 61 59.28 28.67 -19.49
CA LEU A 61 59.54 27.25 -19.23
C LEU A 61 58.33 26.36 -19.58
N TRP A 62 57.11 26.82 -19.29
CA TRP A 62 55.82 26.20 -19.64
C TRP A 62 55.68 26.00 -21.16
N HIS A 63 56.26 26.91 -21.95
CA HIS A 63 56.33 26.78 -23.40
C HIS A 63 57.55 25.99 -23.91
N SER A 64 58.58 25.76 -23.10
CA SER A 64 59.91 25.43 -23.64
C SER A 64 60.31 23.95 -23.62
N LYS A 65 59.88 23.08 -22.70
CA LYS A 65 60.28 21.65 -22.78
C LYS A 65 59.58 20.62 -21.87
N GLN A 66 58.77 21.05 -20.90
CA GLN A 66 58.08 20.15 -19.97
C GLN A 66 56.76 20.83 -19.59
N ASP A 67 55.58 20.30 -19.83
CA ASP A 67 55.18 18.91 -19.76
C ASP A 67 54.07 18.61 -20.75
N SER A 68 54.41 18.14 -21.95
CA SER A 68 53.41 17.50 -22.82
C SER A 68 52.74 16.31 -22.11
N GLN A 69 53.46 15.64 -21.21
CA GLN A 69 52.97 14.50 -20.44
C GLN A 69 52.03 14.89 -19.29
N ASN A 70 52.34 15.93 -18.50
CA ASN A 70 51.42 16.40 -17.45
C ASN A 70 50.19 17.12 -18.03
N LEU A 71 50.34 17.88 -19.13
CA LEU A 71 49.19 18.43 -19.85
C LEU A 71 48.35 17.33 -20.51
N ALA A 72 48.97 16.28 -21.05
CA ALA A 72 48.26 15.11 -21.54
C ALA A 72 47.50 14.40 -20.41
N ARG A 73 48.12 14.24 -19.22
CA ARG A 73 47.49 13.61 -18.04
C ARG A 73 46.31 14.41 -17.49
N ILE A 74 46.42 15.73 -17.43
CA ILE A 74 45.30 16.58 -17.01
C ILE A 74 44.18 16.50 -18.06
N ARG A 75 44.52 16.51 -19.35
CA ARG A 75 43.54 16.35 -20.44
C ARG A 75 42.84 15.00 -20.39
N THR A 76 43.55 13.89 -20.20
CA THR A 76 42.92 12.57 -20.03
C THR A 76 42.08 12.55 -18.77
N SER A 77 42.57 13.03 -17.62
CA SER A 77 41.78 13.03 -16.38
C SER A 77 40.47 13.82 -16.48
N ILE A 78 40.44 14.93 -17.23
CA ILE A 78 39.21 15.69 -17.49
C ILE A 78 38.31 14.95 -18.48
N THR A 79 38.89 14.37 -19.54
CA THR A 79 38.14 13.59 -20.54
C THR A 79 37.50 12.35 -19.89
N ASP A 80 38.23 11.66 -19.03
CA ASP A 80 37.78 10.50 -18.26
C ASP A 80 36.70 10.92 -17.24
N ALA A 81 36.88 12.05 -16.55
CA ALA A 81 35.86 12.57 -15.63
C ALA A 81 34.57 12.98 -16.37
N ILE A 82 34.67 13.58 -17.56
CA ILE A 82 33.51 13.89 -18.42
C ILE A 82 32.85 12.60 -18.90
N GLY A 83 33.62 11.61 -19.35
CA GLY A 83 33.11 10.30 -19.76
C GLY A 83 32.42 9.55 -18.60
N ASP A 84 32.99 9.59 -17.40
CA ASP A 84 32.38 9.05 -16.18
C ASP A 84 31.10 9.81 -15.81
N LEU A 85 31.07 11.14 -15.98
CA LEU A 85 29.88 11.97 -15.76
C LEU A 85 28.78 11.66 -16.76
N GLU A 86 29.10 11.54 -18.05
CA GLU A 86 28.16 11.17 -19.12
C GLU A 86 27.64 9.74 -18.93
N MET A 87 28.53 8.78 -18.61
CA MET A 87 28.16 7.39 -18.41
C MET A 87 27.31 7.20 -17.14
N GLN A 88 27.73 7.74 -16.00
CA GLN A 88 26.98 7.62 -14.75
C GLN A 88 25.71 8.49 -14.75
N GLY A 89 25.72 9.64 -15.42
CA GLY A 89 24.52 10.46 -15.66
C GLY A 89 23.50 9.72 -16.52
N GLY A 90 23.96 9.08 -17.61
CA GLY A 90 23.14 8.20 -18.43
C GLY A 90 22.58 7.02 -17.65
N ILE A 91 23.39 6.33 -16.84
CA ILE A 91 22.94 5.22 -15.99
C ILE A 91 21.89 5.69 -14.98
N ALA A 92 22.08 6.84 -14.32
CA ALA A 92 21.11 7.37 -13.36
C ALA A 92 19.77 7.71 -14.01
N VAL A 93 19.80 8.33 -15.20
CA VAL A 93 18.60 8.61 -15.99
C VAL A 93 17.91 7.31 -16.44
N GLN A 94 18.67 6.32 -16.91
CA GLN A 94 18.12 5.01 -17.32
C GLN A 94 17.48 4.25 -16.15
N GLN A 95 18.09 4.29 -14.96
CA GLN A 95 17.53 3.70 -13.75
C GLN A 95 16.23 4.40 -13.32
N LEU A 96 16.20 5.73 -13.38
CA LEU A 96 15.01 6.51 -13.05
C LEU A 96 13.89 6.24 -14.06
N LEU A 97 14.21 6.21 -15.36
CA LEU A 97 13.27 5.87 -16.42
C LEU A 97 12.70 4.46 -16.23
N SER A 98 13.55 3.49 -15.89
CA SER A 98 13.11 2.11 -15.62
C SER A 98 12.17 2.03 -14.42
N ARG A 99 12.46 2.77 -13.33
CA ARG A 99 11.57 2.86 -12.16
C ARG A 99 10.24 3.52 -12.50
N LEU A 100 10.26 4.64 -13.23
CA LEU A 100 9.03 5.32 -13.65
C LEU A 100 8.17 4.43 -14.54
N LEU A 101 8.79 3.75 -15.51
CA LEU A 101 8.08 2.82 -16.39
C LEU A 101 7.44 1.68 -15.60
N GLU A 102 8.13 1.14 -14.59
CA GLU A 102 7.57 0.13 -13.70
C GLU A 102 6.41 0.69 -12.87
N THR A 103 6.54 1.91 -12.30
CA THR A 103 5.44 2.56 -11.59
C THR A 103 4.21 2.78 -12.48
N ILE A 104 4.40 3.24 -13.72
CA ILE A 104 3.30 3.44 -14.68
C ILE A 104 2.62 2.11 -15.00
N LYS A 105 3.40 1.04 -15.22
CA LYS A 105 2.85 -0.31 -15.46
C LYS A 105 2.03 -0.82 -14.27
N GLN A 106 2.55 -0.66 -13.06
CA GLN A 106 1.86 -1.06 -11.83
C GLN A 106 0.57 -0.26 -11.65
N GLU A 107 0.60 1.05 -11.86
CA GLU A 107 -0.60 1.88 -11.74
C GLU A 107 -1.66 1.53 -12.80
N ALA A 108 -1.23 1.29 -14.05
CA ALA A 108 -2.12 0.81 -15.10
C ALA A 108 -2.75 -0.55 -14.76
N HIS A 109 -1.97 -1.46 -14.17
CA HIS A 109 -2.47 -2.76 -13.71
C HIS A 109 -3.49 -2.61 -12.58
N ASN A 110 -3.15 -1.84 -11.54
CA ASN A 110 -4.03 -1.55 -10.41
C ASN A 110 -5.35 -0.91 -10.86
N ARG A 111 -5.29 -0.01 -11.84
CA ARG A 111 -6.48 0.61 -12.43
C ARG A 111 -7.39 -0.42 -13.09
N GLY A 112 -6.81 -1.33 -13.89
CA GLY A 112 -7.57 -2.40 -14.55
C GLY A 112 -8.20 -3.38 -13.56
N ASP A 113 -7.49 -3.70 -12.47
CA ASP A 113 -8.00 -4.53 -11.39
C ASP A 113 -9.15 -3.85 -10.65
N ARG A 114 -9.01 -2.56 -10.32
CA ARG A 114 -10.07 -1.76 -9.71
C ARG A 114 -11.33 -1.69 -10.56
N GLU A 115 -11.20 -1.48 -11.86
CA GLU A 115 -12.35 -1.45 -12.78
C GLU A 115 -13.14 -2.78 -12.77
N VAL A 116 -12.43 -3.91 -12.64
CA VAL A 116 -13.06 -5.23 -12.54
C VAL A 116 -13.81 -5.38 -11.22
N LEU A 117 -13.19 -4.94 -10.11
CA LEU A 117 -13.80 -5.00 -8.78
C LEU A 117 -15.06 -4.11 -8.69
N GLU A 118 -15.03 -2.92 -9.31
CA GLU A 118 -16.16 -1.98 -9.32
C GLU A 118 -17.37 -2.49 -10.11
N LYS A 119 -17.14 -3.35 -11.12
CA LYS A 119 -18.22 -3.96 -11.95
C LYS A 119 -18.90 -5.16 -11.29
N LEU A 120 -18.34 -5.71 -10.20
CA LEU A 120 -18.91 -6.86 -9.53
C LEU A 120 -20.18 -6.45 -8.77
N LYS A 121 -21.32 -7.09 -9.07
CA LYS A 121 -22.55 -6.94 -8.28
C LYS A 121 -22.31 -7.56 -6.91
N ARG A 122 -22.53 -6.78 -5.85
CA ARG A 122 -22.32 -7.19 -4.45
C ARG A 122 -23.27 -6.42 -3.52
N SER A 123 -23.44 -6.93 -2.32
CA SER A 123 -24.10 -6.20 -1.25
C SER A 123 -23.15 -5.17 -0.63
N HIS A 124 -23.61 -3.95 -0.47
CA HIS A 124 -22.89 -2.85 0.19
C HIS A 124 -23.12 -2.83 1.70
N SER A 125 -24.21 -3.43 2.16
CA SER A 125 -24.68 -3.33 3.54
C SER A 125 -24.59 -4.65 4.33
N ALA A 126 -24.09 -5.73 3.71
CA ALA A 126 -23.96 -7.04 4.36
C ALA A 126 -22.71 -7.17 5.26
N SER A 127 -21.78 -6.20 5.25
CA SER A 127 -20.60 -6.22 6.14
C SER A 127 -21.01 -6.07 7.60
N TYR A 128 -20.24 -6.67 8.52
CA TYR A 128 -20.40 -6.46 9.97
C TYR A 128 -20.28 -4.98 10.37
N THR A 129 -19.59 -4.17 9.55
CA THR A 129 -19.41 -2.72 9.74
C THR A 129 -20.55 -1.88 9.18
N SER A 130 -21.62 -2.49 8.62
CA SER A 130 -22.73 -1.71 8.11
C SER A 130 -23.49 -1.01 9.23
N ARG A 131 -24.11 0.13 8.89
CA ARG A 131 -24.87 0.95 9.84
C ARG A 131 -25.96 0.14 10.54
N TYR A 132 -26.69 -0.69 9.79
CA TYR A 132 -27.76 -1.52 10.34
C TYR A 132 -27.24 -2.48 11.42
N ILE A 133 -26.13 -3.17 11.13
CA ILE A 133 -25.53 -4.12 12.08
C ILE A 133 -24.95 -3.40 13.29
N GLU A 134 -24.39 -2.21 13.10
CA GLU A 134 -23.88 -1.39 14.21
C GLU A 134 -24.97 -0.91 15.15
N GLU A 135 -26.14 -0.56 14.63
CA GLU A 135 -27.26 -0.13 15.45
C GLU A 135 -27.97 -1.31 16.14
N LYS A 136 -28.05 -2.48 15.50
CA LYS A 136 -28.91 -3.60 15.94
C LYS A 136 -28.18 -4.75 16.64
N ALA A 137 -26.90 -4.97 16.38
CA ALA A 137 -26.18 -6.16 16.84
C ALA A 137 -25.09 -5.85 17.89
N LYS A 138 -25.27 -4.78 18.68
CA LYS A 138 -24.35 -4.52 19.80
C LYS A 138 -24.56 -5.54 20.93
N LEU A 139 -23.50 -6.25 21.25
CA LEU A 139 -23.48 -7.15 22.40
C LEU A 139 -23.49 -6.33 23.69
N GLN A 140 -24.37 -6.68 24.63
CA GLN A 140 -24.39 -6.06 25.94
C GLN A 140 -23.17 -6.53 26.75
N PRO A 141 -22.41 -5.63 27.39
CA PRO A 141 -21.27 -6.02 28.24
C PRO A 141 -21.67 -7.04 29.32
N GLY A 142 -20.81 -8.02 29.61
CA GLY A 142 -21.11 -9.07 30.60
C GLY A 142 -22.05 -10.16 30.10
N THR A 143 -22.52 -10.10 28.84
CA THR A 143 -23.43 -11.10 28.28
C THR A 143 -22.75 -11.94 27.22
N ARG A 144 -23.06 -13.25 27.19
CA ARG A 144 -22.59 -14.20 26.17
C ARG A 144 -21.06 -14.33 26.01
N GLU A 145 -20.29 -13.81 26.96
CA GLU A 145 -18.81 -13.85 26.97
C GLU A 145 -18.29 -15.27 26.79
N ARG A 146 -18.83 -16.23 27.54
CA ARG A 146 -18.47 -17.66 27.42
C ARG A 146 -18.62 -18.20 25.99
N ILE A 147 -19.69 -17.84 25.28
CA ILE A 147 -19.93 -18.32 23.90
C ILE A 147 -18.97 -17.62 22.94
N LEU A 148 -18.75 -16.32 23.12
CA LEU A 148 -17.79 -15.57 22.32
C LEU A 148 -16.37 -16.15 22.47
N GLU A 149 -15.95 -16.42 23.70
CA GLU A 149 -14.66 -17.06 24.01
C GLU A 149 -14.53 -18.44 23.36
N GLU A 150 -15.56 -19.29 23.46
CA GLU A 150 -15.57 -20.61 22.83
C GLU A 150 -15.40 -20.52 21.30
N VAL A 151 -16.10 -19.60 20.65
CA VAL A 151 -16.03 -19.41 19.19
C VAL A 151 -14.66 -18.87 18.76
N LEU A 152 -14.11 -17.91 19.51
CA LEU A 152 -12.79 -17.35 19.22
C LEU A 152 -11.67 -18.38 19.47
N ALA A 153 -11.77 -19.16 20.55
CA ALA A 153 -10.84 -20.26 20.82
C ALA A 153 -10.89 -21.32 19.71
N TRP A 154 -12.09 -21.63 19.20
CA TRP A 154 -12.26 -22.51 18.05
C TRP A 154 -11.60 -21.93 16.79
N ALA A 155 -11.81 -20.65 16.51
CA ALA A 155 -11.32 -19.97 15.31
C ALA A 155 -9.79 -19.83 15.26
N SER A 156 -9.17 -19.64 16.42
CA SER A 156 -7.71 -19.41 16.55
C SER A 156 -6.91 -20.70 16.75
N ASN A 157 -7.57 -21.86 16.87
CA ASN A 157 -6.88 -23.12 17.11
C ASN A 157 -6.25 -23.68 15.81
N PRO A 158 -4.91 -23.77 15.70
CA PRO A 158 -4.23 -24.25 14.50
C PRO A 158 -4.46 -25.75 14.23
N ASP A 159 -4.73 -26.53 15.28
CA ASP A 159 -4.99 -27.96 15.21
C ASP A 159 -6.49 -28.27 14.99
N GLN A 160 -7.30 -27.23 14.77
CA GLN A 160 -8.73 -27.40 14.57
C GLN A 160 -9.03 -28.12 13.25
N SER A 161 -9.59 -29.33 13.37
CA SER A 161 -10.02 -30.14 12.22
C SER A 161 -11.41 -29.73 11.71
N GLN A 162 -12.25 -29.17 12.57
CA GLN A 162 -13.59 -28.70 12.19
C GLN A 162 -13.51 -27.34 11.52
N ARG A 163 -13.93 -27.25 10.25
CA ARG A 163 -13.87 -26.00 9.46
C ARG A 163 -15.14 -25.13 9.55
N ILE A 164 -16.18 -25.60 10.23
CA ILE A 164 -17.46 -24.91 10.39
C ILE A 164 -17.88 -25.00 11.86
N GLN A 165 -18.19 -23.85 12.45
CA GLN A 165 -18.81 -23.71 13.77
C GLN A 165 -20.16 -23.03 13.60
N ILE A 166 -21.23 -23.64 14.14
CA ILE A 166 -22.60 -23.13 14.02
C ILE A 166 -23.05 -22.59 15.37
N ILE A 167 -23.48 -21.32 15.39
CA ILE A 167 -24.18 -20.73 16.52
C ILE A 167 -25.68 -20.80 16.24
N TYR A 168 -26.43 -21.52 17.08
CA TYR A 168 -27.86 -21.70 16.92
C TYR A 168 -28.61 -21.39 18.23
N GLY A 169 -29.91 -21.12 18.10
CA GLY A 169 -30.76 -20.80 19.24
C GLY A 169 -32.02 -20.04 18.82
N PRO A 170 -32.97 -19.82 19.75
CA PRO A 170 -34.24 -19.16 19.46
C PRO A 170 -34.09 -17.75 18.85
N ALA A 171 -35.14 -17.27 18.18
CA ALA A 171 -35.20 -15.87 17.74
C ALA A 171 -35.04 -14.93 18.94
N GLY A 172 -34.35 -13.81 18.73
CA GLY A 172 -34.12 -12.81 19.79
C GLY A 172 -33.07 -13.16 20.86
N CYS A 173 -32.41 -14.32 20.80
CA CYS A 173 -31.41 -14.70 21.82
C CYS A 173 -30.04 -14.00 21.69
N GLY A 174 -29.87 -13.14 20.68
CA GLY A 174 -28.67 -12.33 20.45
C GLY A 174 -27.61 -12.97 19.55
N LYS A 175 -27.96 -13.94 18.69
CA LYS A 175 -27.01 -14.61 17.78
C LYS A 175 -26.23 -13.64 16.90
N SER A 176 -26.93 -12.72 16.24
CA SER A 176 -26.31 -11.68 15.40
C SER A 176 -25.37 -10.77 16.21
N ALA A 177 -25.68 -10.51 17.48
CA ALA A 177 -24.79 -9.74 18.35
C ALA A 177 -23.49 -10.49 18.69
N ILE A 178 -23.58 -11.81 18.90
CA ILE A 178 -22.39 -12.66 19.05
C ILE A 178 -21.60 -12.70 17.73
N ALA A 179 -22.26 -12.91 16.58
CA ALA A 179 -21.61 -12.95 15.28
C ALA A 179 -20.87 -11.64 14.95
N ARG A 180 -21.47 -10.49 15.27
CA ARG A 180 -20.81 -9.18 15.13
C ARG A 180 -19.62 -9.06 16.08
N ALA A 181 -19.75 -9.43 17.35
CA ALA A 181 -18.65 -9.37 18.31
C ALA A 181 -17.48 -10.28 17.90
N VAL A 182 -17.77 -11.45 17.33
CA VAL A 182 -16.78 -12.35 16.71
C VAL A 182 -16.06 -11.64 15.57
N CYS A 183 -16.78 -10.98 14.66
CA CYS A 183 -16.16 -10.20 13.57
C CYS A 183 -15.25 -9.09 14.11
N GLU A 184 -15.69 -8.34 15.12
CA GLU A 184 -14.90 -7.26 15.72
C GLU A 184 -13.60 -7.77 16.35
N ALA A 185 -13.63 -8.92 17.02
CA ALA A 185 -12.44 -9.55 17.57
C ALA A 185 -11.50 -10.06 16.47
N LEU A 186 -12.02 -10.81 15.51
CA LEU A 186 -11.22 -11.36 14.40
C LEU A 186 -10.63 -10.27 13.49
N ALA A 187 -11.32 -9.14 13.33
CA ALA A 187 -10.81 -8.00 12.58
C ALA A 187 -9.62 -7.32 13.28
N LYS A 188 -9.64 -7.24 14.62
CA LYS A 188 -8.50 -6.73 15.42
C LYS A 188 -7.28 -7.63 15.31
N ASP A 189 -7.51 -8.94 15.19
CA ASP A 189 -6.45 -9.95 15.07
C ASP A 189 -6.05 -10.22 13.60
N GLU A 190 -6.55 -9.41 12.64
CA GLU A 190 -6.29 -9.56 11.20
C GLU A 190 -6.63 -10.96 10.62
N SER A 191 -7.51 -11.70 11.30
CA SER A 191 -7.92 -13.06 10.93
C SER A 191 -9.30 -13.12 10.26
N LEU A 192 -10.08 -12.04 10.34
CA LEU A 192 -11.35 -11.91 9.63
C LEU A 192 -11.11 -11.76 8.12
N GLY A 193 -11.64 -12.69 7.34
CA GLY A 193 -11.58 -12.63 5.88
C GLY A 193 -12.70 -11.81 5.27
N ALA A 194 -13.93 -12.17 5.62
CA ALA A 194 -15.12 -11.49 5.17
C ALA A 194 -16.28 -11.78 6.13
N SER A 195 -17.33 -10.97 6.01
CA SER A 195 -18.57 -11.14 6.72
C SER A 195 -19.77 -10.92 5.80
N PHE A 196 -20.84 -11.68 6.01
CA PHE A 196 -22.12 -11.47 5.34
C PHE A 196 -23.26 -11.61 6.36
N PHE A 197 -23.93 -10.51 6.64
CA PHE A 197 -25.10 -10.45 7.50
C PHE A 197 -26.33 -10.33 6.61
N PHE A 198 -27.14 -11.38 6.60
CA PHE A 198 -28.44 -11.31 5.97
C PHE A 198 -29.34 -10.34 6.71
N HIS A 199 -30.21 -9.69 5.94
CA HIS A 199 -31.24 -8.80 6.49
C HIS A 199 -32.45 -8.85 5.57
N GLN A 200 -33.55 -9.42 6.07
CA GLN A 200 -34.74 -9.70 5.24
C GLN A 200 -35.33 -8.45 4.56
N HIS A 201 -35.19 -7.27 5.17
CA HIS A 201 -35.79 -6.03 4.66
C HIS A 201 -34.84 -5.20 3.78
N ASP A 202 -33.66 -5.73 3.45
CA ASP A 202 -32.74 -5.12 2.50
C ASP A 202 -32.58 -6.05 1.29
N ALA A 203 -32.84 -5.51 0.10
CA ALA A 203 -32.85 -6.29 -1.14
C ALA A 203 -31.47 -6.91 -1.46
N GLU A 204 -30.38 -6.23 -1.11
CA GLU A 204 -29.03 -6.76 -1.35
C GLU A 204 -28.63 -7.79 -0.28
N CYS A 205 -28.98 -7.53 0.98
CA CYS A 205 -28.64 -8.44 2.09
C CYS A 205 -29.55 -9.66 2.17
N SER A 206 -30.73 -9.63 1.56
CA SER A 206 -31.63 -10.80 1.50
C SER A 206 -31.35 -11.70 0.29
N ASP A 207 -30.61 -11.21 -0.72
CA ASP A 207 -30.31 -11.95 -1.94
C ASP A 207 -29.14 -12.95 -1.75
N PRO A 208 -29.40 -14.27 -1.81
CA PRO A 208 -28.34 -15.29 -1.67
C PRO A 208 -27.29 -15.24 -2.79
N TYR A 209 -27.64 -14.73 -3.98
CA TYR A 209 -26.73 -14.65 -5.13
C TYR A 209 -25.67 -13.55 -4.96
N LEU A 210 -25.79 -12.70 -3.94
CA LEU A 210 -24.79 -11.69 -3.59
C LEU A 210 -23.79 -12.15 -2.53
N VAL A 211 -23.98 -13.33 -1.90
CA VAL A 211 -23.08 -13.83 -0.85
C VAL A 211 -21.65 -14.00 -1.34
N PHE A 212 -21.43 -14.84 -2.36
CA PHE A 212 -20.08 -15.11 -2.87
C PHE A 212 -19.41 -13.89 -3.50
N PRO A 213 -20.08 -13.09 -4.36
CA PRO A 213 -19.51 -11.85 -4.86
C PRO A 213 -19.06 -10.88 -3.74
N THR A 214 -19.89 -10.74 -2.70
CA THR A 214 -19.59 -9.85 -1.57
C THR A 214 -18.41 -10.36 -0.76
N ILE A 215 -18.37 -11.65 -0.44
CA ILE A 215 -17.25 -12.28 0.28
C ILE A 215 -15.94 -12.08 -0.50
N VAL A 216 -15.94 -12.37 -1.79
CA VAL A 216 -14.73 -12.32 -2.62
C VAL A 216 -14.23 -10.88 -2.79
N TYR A 217 -15.13 -9.91 -2.90
CA TYR A 217 -14.76 -8.50 -2.85
C TYR A 217 -14.14 -8.13 -1.49
N GLN A 218 -14.71 -8.56 -0.37
CA GLN A 218 -14.12 -8.26 0.95
C GLN A 218 -12.73 -8.89 1.12
N LEU A 219 -12.48 -10.07 0.53
CA LEU A 219 -11.17 -10.72 0.54
C LEU A 219 -10.07 -9.89 -0.14
N THR A 220 -10.39 -8.98 -1.07
CA THR A 220 -9.35 -8.10 -1.65
C THR A 220 -8.76 -7.16 -0.62
N ASN A 221 -9.53 -6.80 0.41
CA ASN A 221 -9.10 -5.90 1.47
C ASN A 221 -8.34 -6.66 2.57
N SER A 222 -8.82 -7.83 2.97
CA SER A 222 -8.19 -8.64 4.03
C SER A 222 -7.00 -9.45 3.54
N ARG A 223 -6.92 -9.75 2.23
CA ARG A 223 -5.85 -10.56 1.63
C ARG A 223 -5.33 -9.95 0.32
N PRO A 224 -4.47 -8.91 0.41
CA PRO A 224 -3.85 -8.28 -0.76
C PRO A 224 -3.12 -9.27 -1.68
N ASN A 225 -2.54 -10.34 -1.12
CA ASN A 225 -1.85 -11.39 -1.87
C ASN A 225 -2.79 -12.23 -2.76
N LEU A 226 -4.11 -12.17 -2.54
CA LEU A 226 -5.11 -12.86 -3.35
C LEU A 226 -5.72 -11.97 -4.45
N VAL A 227 -5.46 -10.66 -4.46
CA VAL A 227 -6.13 -9.69 -5.35
C VAL A 227 -6.04 -10.08 -6.82
N ALA A 228 -4.85 -10.36 -7.35
CA ALA A 228 -4.68 -10.73 -8.75
C ALA A 228 -5.50 -11.98 -9.14
N ARG A 229 -5.65 -12.93 -8.20
CA ARG A 229 -6.41 -14.17 -8.39
C ARG A 229 -7.91 -13.91 -8.30
N ILE A 230 -8.33 -13.13 -7.31
CA ILE A 230 -9.71 -12.67 -7.16
C ILE A 230 -10.16 -11.95 -8.44
N VAL A 231 -9.36 -11.03 -8.95
CA VAL A 231 -9.64 -10.31 -10.20
C VAL A 231 -9.75 -11.26 -11.37
N SER A 232 -8.89 -12.28 -11.47
CA SER A 232 -9.00 -13.31 -12.51
C SER A 232 -10.30 -14.11 -12.41
N SER A 233 -10.68 -14.56 -11.19
CA SER A 233 -11.94 -15.26 -10.95
C SER A 233 -13.15 -14.40 -11.27
N ILE A 234 -13.13 -13.11 -10.91
CA ILE A 234 -14.19 -12.15 -11.25
C ILE A 234 -14.26 -11.97 -12.76
N LYS A 235 -13.13 -11.77 -13.45
CA LYS A 235 -13.10 -11.68 -14.93
C LYS A 235 -13.73 -12.90 -15.59
N GLN A 236 -13.50 -14.11 -15.07
CA GLN A 236 -14.12 -15.34 -15.56
C GLN A 236 -15.63 -15.36 -15.28
N TYR A 237 -16.02 -15.02 -14.05
CA TYR A 237 -17.41 -14.93 -13.63
C TYR A 237 -18.23 -13.95 -14.49
N THR A 238 -17.69 -12.75 -14.71
CA THR A 238 -18.36 -11.66 -15.45
C THR A 238 -18.24 -11.78 -16.97
N ARG A 239 -17.71 -12.89 -17.53
CA ARG A 239 -17.76 -13.14 -18.99
C ARG A 239 -19.19 -13.34 -19.49
N HIS A 240 -20.06 -13.80 -18.61
CA HIS A 240 -21.49 -13.95 -18.84
C HIS A 240 -22.25 -13.00 -17.91
N ASP A 241 -23.59 -12.97 -18.03
CA ASP A 241 -24.39 -12.21 -17.08
C ASP A 241 -24.13 -12.69 -15.64
N GLN A 242 -24.16 -11.75 -14.69
CA GLN A 242 -23.92 -12.00 -13.27
C GLN A 242 -25.17 -12.60 -12.58
N SER A 243 -25.96 -13.36 -13.31
CA SER A 243 -27.19 -14.05 -12.89
C SER A 243 -27.00 -15.57 -12.81
N GLN A 244 -25.75 -16.02 -12.63
CA GLN A 244 -25.40 -17.43 -12.59
C GLN A 244 -25.88 -18.09 -11.30
N GLY A 245 -26.19 -19.39 -11.36
CA GLY A 245 -26.62 -20.15 -10.19
C GLY A 245 -25.59 -20.14 -9.06
N ILE A 246 -26.08 -20.17 -7.81
CA ILE A 246 -25.25 -20.06 -6.60
C ILE A 246 -24.15 -21.13 -6.50
N THR A 247 -24.40 -22.35 -6.98
CA THR A 247 -23.40 -23.43 -7.04
C THR A 247 -22.23 -23.08 -7.96
N HIS A 248 -22.52 -22.49 -9.14
CA HIS A 248 -21.50 -22.07 -10.08
C HIS A 248 -20.72 -20.87 -9.55
N GLN A 249 -21.40 -19.89 -8.94
CA GLN A 249 -20.76 -18.77 -8.25
C GLN A 249 -19.78 -19.25 -7.17
N GLY A 250 -20.23 -20.13 -6.28
CA GLY A 250 -19.39 -20.70 -5.22
C GLY A 250 -18.20 -21.47 -5.76
N GLN A 251 -18.35 -22.16 -6.89
CA GLN A 251 -17.22 -22.84 -7.54
C GLN A 251 -16.17 -21.84 -8.07
N VAL A 252 -16.59 -20.93 -8.96
CA VAL A 252 -15.67 -20.05 -9.70
C VAL A 252 -15.09 -18.93 -8.84
N LEU A 253 -15.94 -18.27 -8.04
CA LEU A 253 -15.53 -17.12 -7.24
C LEU A 253 -14.80 -17.54 -5.97
N PHE A 254 -15.11 -18.72 -5.42
CA PHE A 254 -14.69 -19.08 -4.06
C PHE A 254 -13.83 -20.35 -4.00
N LEU A 255 -14.34 -21.52 -4.39
CA LEU A 255 -13.62 -22.78 -4.25
C LEU A 255 -12.35 -22.85 -5.10
N ASP A 256 -12.42 -22.46 -6.38
CA ASP A 256 -11.27 -22.47 -7.28
C ASP A 256 -10.21 -21.46 -6.86
N LEU A 257 -10.64 -20.30 -6.35
CA LEU A 257 -9.77 -19.27 -5.78
C LEU A 257 -8.94 -19.82 -4.60
N LEU A 258 -9.60 -20.50 -3.66
CA LEU A 258 -8.94 -21.01 -2.45
C LEU A 258 -8.05 -22.22 -2.74
N ARG A 259 -8.49 -23.17 -3.57
CA ARG A 259 -7.71 -24.39 -3.90
C ARG A 259 -6.40 -24.09 -4.59
N SER A 260 -6.39 -23.06 -5.43
CA SER A 260 -5.19 -22.67 -6.16
C SER A 260 -4.20 -21.90 -5.28
N SER A 261 -4.55 -21.55 -4.04
CA SER A 261 -3.70 -20.84 -3.09
C SER A 261 -2.91 -21.82 -2.20
N SER A 262 -1.83 -22.37 -2.76
CA SER A 262 -0.93 -23.30 -2.06
C SER A 262 0.11 -22.54 -1.22
N GLY A 263 -0.07 -22.48 0.10
CA GLY A 263 0.91 -21.92 1.04
C GLY A 263 0.42 -21.91 2.50
N GLN A 264 1.35 -21.69 3.45
CA GLN A 264 1.03 -21.40 4.86
C GLN A 264 0.25 -20.08 4.93
N GLN A 265 -1.08 -20.16 4.84
CA GLN A 265 -1.93 -19.01 5.07
C GLN A 265 -2.25 -18.94 6.55
N THR A 266 -2.14 -17.74 7.11
CA THR A 266 -2.75 -17.44 8.40
C THR A 266 -4.23 -17.83 8.35
N PRO A 267 -4.77 -18.48 9.39
CA PRO A 267 -6.17 -18.86 9.45
C PRO A 267 -7.08 -17.69 9.04
N LEU A 268 -8.03 -17.98 8.16
CA LEU A 268 -8.97 -17.01 7.62
C LEU A 268 -10.37 -17.44 8.02
N VAL A 269 -11.09 -16.56 8.71
CA VAL A 269 -12.44 -16.85 9.19
C VAL A 269 -13.45 -16.05 8.38
N LEU A 270 -14.49 -16.73 7.93
CA LEU A 270 -15.65 -16.10 7.30
C LEU A 270 -16.83 -16.22 8.24
N VAL A 271 -17.55 -15.12 8.42
CA VAL A 271 -18.74 -15.08 9.29
C VAL A 271 -19.97 -14.83 8.44
N VAL A 272 -20.95 -15.72 8.54
CA VAL A 272 -22.26 -15.57 7.88
C VAL A 272 -23.33 -15.63 8.95
N ASP A 273 -24.16 -14.60 9.03
CA ASP A 273 -25.23 -14.47 10.02
C ASP A 273 -26.58 -14.30 9.33
N GLY A 274 -27.65 -14.83 9.95
CA GLY A 274 -29.02 -14.67 9.46
C GLY A 274 -29.38 -15.49 8.21
N VAL A 275 -28.75 -16.65 7.98
CA VAL A 275 -29.02 -17.49 6.79
C VAL A 275 -30.52 -17.80 6.60
N ASP A 276 -31.30 -17.81 7.68
CA ASP A 276 -32.76 -17.96 7.68
C ASP A 276 -33.54 -16.74 7.15
N GLU A 277 -32.92 -15.56 7.08
CA GLU A 277 -33.47 -14.31 6.54
C GLU A 277 -33.24 -14.15 5.03
N CYS A 278 -32.57 -15.11 4.40
CA CYS A 278 -32.40 -15.18 2.96
C CYS A 278 -33.76 -15.26 2.25
N SER A 279 -33.95 -14.45 1.20
CA SER A 279 -35.17 -14.46 0.41
C SER A 279 -35.36 -15.83 -0.25
N ARG A 280 -36.38 -16.57 0.16
CA ARG A 280 -36.87 -17.73 -0.59
C ARG A 280 -37.57 -17.20 -1.84
N THR A 281 -36.82 -17.03 -2.93
CA THR A 281 -37.46 -16.89 -4.24
C THR A 281 -38.12 -18.23 -4.58
N SER A 282 -39.43 -18.30 -4.37
CA SER A 282 -40.32 -19.34 -4.90
C SER A 282 -40.29 -19.36 -6.42
#